data_AF-A0A433D061-F1
#
_entry.id   AF-A0A433D061-F1
#
_cell.length_a   1.000
_cell.length_b   1.000
_cell.length_c   1.000
_cell.angle_alpha   90.00
_cell.angle_beta   90.00
_cell.angle_gamma   90.00
#
_symmetry.space_group_name_H-M   'P 1'
#
loop_
_entity.id
_entity.type
_entity.pdbx_description
1 polymer ?
#
loop_
_entity_poly.entity_id
_entity_poly.type
_entity_poly.pdbx_seq_one_letter_code
_entity_poly.pdbx_strand_id
1 'polypeptide(L)'
;MAKAEGPVEYTRTLDEARAFVCTLQLKPNTFKRGSFLAELELELRSGDQNGGNLTLPYPAVAPDPARLVDLAVAYFDRFGSKAACFEDLQPYVKKLAGDKEAARAFVARLAFVAKLAPETTENSGGIRNLHKQINIRKFERFLGLHDDLNAAEAIKLVDVLWAEYIKALPYGTCNLDKPTSTPPQLYLTSPLNSTTRLGSRGDGASIRRRLRDPGGAPHLGPVSPIRKHRGRPPGAGRDTA
;
A
#
# COMPACT_ATOMS: atom_id res chain seq x y z
N MET A 1 26.95 18.17 -37.48
CA MET A 1 27.17 16.73 -37.25
C MET A 1 27.20 16.50 -35.74
N ALA A 2 26.19 15.81 -35.19
CA ALA A 2 26.16 15.49 -33.77
C ALA A 2 27.18 14.37 -33.49
N LYS A 3 28.08 14.59 -32.53
CA LYS A 3 28.98 13.55 -32.03
C LYS A 3 28.11 12.48 -31.36
N ALA A 4 28.14 11.26 -31.89
CA ALA A 4 27.61 10.11 -31.18
C ALA A 4 28.45 9.94 -29.91
N GLU A 5 27.82 10.13 -28.75
CA GLU A 5 28.42 9.77 -27.47
C GLU A 5 28.62 8.25 -27.49
N GLY A 6 29.86 7.80 -27.27
CA GLY A 6 30.20 6.38 -27.23
C GLY A 6 29.48 5.65 -26.08
N PRO A 7 29.51 4.31 -26.05
CA PRO A 7 28.87 3.54 -25.00
C PRO A 7 29.44 3.95 -23.63
N VAL A 8 28.57 4.46 -22.76
CA VAL A 8 28.92 4.77 -21.36
C VAL A 8 29.14 3.44 -20.64
N GLU A 9 30.39 3.16 -20.30
CA GLU A 9 30.75 2.00 -19.47
C GLU A 9 30.29 2.26 -18.03
N TYR A 10 29.18 1.64 -17.63
CA TYR A 10 28.72 1.69 -16.24
C TYR A 10 29.54 0.67 -15.43
N THR A 11 30.67 1.11 -14.89
CA THR A 11 31.60 0.26 -14.11
C THR A 11 31.16 -0.02 -12.68
N ARG A 12 30.04 0.58 -12.22
CA ARG A 12 29.62 0.50 -10.83
C ARG A 12 28.76 -0.71 -10.54
N THR A 13 29.03 -1.38 -9.43
CA THR A 13 28.31 -2.59 -9.00
C THR A 13 27.09 -2.27 -8.14
N LEU A 14 26.17 -3.23 -7.99
CA LEU A 14 25.02 -3.09 -7.09
C LEU A 14 25.46 -2.96 -5.62
N ASP A 15 26.55 -3.62 -5.24
CA ASP A 15 27.10 -3.54 -3.88
C ASP A 15 27.71 -2.18 -3.59
N GLU A 16 28.35 -1.54 -4.57
CA GLU A 16 28.78 -0.15 -4.47
C GLU A 16 27.59 0.81 -4.30
N ALA A 17 26.48 0.57 -5.01
CA ALA A 17 25.27 1.36 -4.86
C ALA A 17 24.66 1.21 -3.45
N ARG A 18 24.58 -0.03 -2.94
CA ARG A 18 24.15 -0.32 -1.56
C ARG A 18 25.03 0.39 -0.54
N ALA A 19 26.35 0.26 -0.66
CA ALA A 19 27.32 0.91 0.22
C ALA A 19 27.14 2.43 0.23
N PHE A 20 26.97 3.04 -0.96
CA PHE A 20 26.71 4.47 -1.09
C PHE A 20 25.42 4.89 -0.37
N VAL A 21 24.30 4.17 -0.56
CA VAL A 21 23.03 4.46 0.14
C VAL A 21 23.20 4.35 1.66
N CYS A 22 23.93 3.35 2.16
CA CYS A 22 24.25 3.24 3.59
C CYS A 22 25.01 4.48 4.10
N THR A 23 25.95 5.05 3.34
CA THR A 23 26.65 6.28 3.76
C THR A 23 25.71 7.48 3.91
N LEU A 24 24.60 7.52 3.17
CA LEU A 24 23.60 8.60 3.30
C LEU A 24 22.83 8.50 4.62
N GLN A 25 22.69 7.29 5.17
CA GLN A 25 21.97 7.03 6.42
C GLN A 25 22.81 7.34 7.67
N LEU A 26 24.15 7.27 7.57
CA LEU A 26 25.08 7.51 8.68
C LEU A 26 25.27 9.00 9.03
N LYS A 27 24.71 9.93 8.25
CA LYS A 27 24.90 11.36 8.47
C LYS A 27 24.15 11.82 9.75
N PRO A 28 24.86 12.26 10.80
CA PRO A 28 24.34 12.32 12.18
C PRO A 28 23.24 13.37 12.42
N ASN A 29 22.94 14.24 11.45
CA ASN A 29 21.95 15.32 11.60
C ASN A 29 20.76 15.23 10.66
N THR A 30 20.61 14.11 9.96
CA THR A 30 19.52 13.94 9.01
C THR A 30 19.04 12.50 9.02
N PHE A 31 18.21 12.13 9.99
CA PHE A 31 17.28 10.98 9.86
C PHE A 31 16.22 11.31 8.79
N LYS A 32 16.70 11.59 7.58
CA LYS A 32 15.87 11.94 6.45
C LYS A 32 15.33 10.63 5.92
N ARG A 33 14.01 10.52 5.97
CA ARG A 33 13.22 9.47 5.35
C ARG A 33 13.76 9.01 3.99
N GLY A 34 14.18 9.95 3.15
CA GLY A 34 14.59 9.71 1.77
C GLY A 34 15.73 8.70 1.60
N SER A 35 16.72 8.64 2.50
CA SER A 35 17.82 7.68 2.36
C SER A 35 17.38 6.23 2.59
N PHE A 36 16.37 6.02 3.43
CA PHE A 36 15.81 4.70 3.67
C PHE A 36 14.86 4.27 2.55
N LEU A 37 14.08 5.21 1.99
CA LEU A 37 13.28 4.96 0.80
C LEU A 37 14.14 4.67 -0.43
N ALA A 38 15.28 5.35 -0.56
CA ALA A 38 16.24 5.06 -1.63
C ALA A 38 16.78 3.62 -1.55
N GLU A 39 16.97 3.08 -0.35
CA GLU A 39 17.38 1.69 -0.15
C GLU A 39 16.28 0.70 -0.58
N LEU A 40 15.04 0.95 -0.17
CA LEU A 40 13.87 0.16 -0.59
C LEU A 40 13.69 0.19 -2.12
N GLU A 41 13.83 1.36 -2.74
CA GLU A 41 13.75 1.54 -4.19
C GLU A 41 14.87 0.80 -4.93
N LEU A 42 16.09 0.82 -4.39
CA LEU A 42 17.23 0.12 -4.96
C LEU A 42 16.97 -1.40 -4.99
N GLU A 43 16.52 -1.98 -3.88
CA GLU A 43 16.22 -3.42 -3.83
C GLU A 43 15.00 -3.79 -4.68
N LEU A 44 13.96 -2.94 -4.71
CA LEU A 44 12.80 -3.16 -5.59
C LEU A 44 13.22 -3.24 -7.07
N ARG A 45 14.05 -2.29 -7.52
CA ARG A 45 14.54 -2.26 -8.92
C ARG A 45 15.54 -3.35 -9.24
N SER A 46 16.33 -3.78 -8.25
CA SER A 46 17.19 -4.97 -8.38
C SER A 46 16.35 -6.23 -8.55
N GLY A 47 15.18 -6.25 -7.87
CA GLY A 47 14.06 -7.18 -8.00
C GLY A 47 13.51 -7.37 -9.41
N ASP A 48 13.17 -6.25 -10.05
CA ASP A 48 12.38 -6.23 -11.28
C ASP A 48 13.20 -6.47 -12.56
N GLN A 49 14.53 -6.63 -12.45
CA GLN A 49 15.40 -6.90 -13.60
C GLN A 49 15.17 -8.26 -14.27
N ASN A 50 14.40 -9.16 -13.64
CA ASN A 50 14.01 -10.44 -14.25
C ASN A 50 12.73 -10.35 -15.12
N GLY A 51 12.01 -9.22 -15.12
CA GLY A 51 10.71 -9.06 -15.81
C GLY A 51 10.72 -8.18 -17.07
N GLY A 52 11.85 -7.52 -17.38
CA GLY A 52 12.01 -6.67 -18.55
C GLY A 52 13.16 -7.16 -19.43
N ASN A 53 13.02 -7.04 -20.74
CA ASN A 53 13.99 -7.36 -21.80
C ASN A 53 15.38 -6.67 -21.70
N LEU A 54 15.80 -6.15 -20.54
CA LEU A 54 17.17 -5.72 -20.29
C LEU A 54 17.98 -6.89 -19.74
N THR A 55 18.56 -7.67 -20.65
CA THR A 55 19.66 -8.58 -20.33
C THR A 55 20.87 -7.72 -19.97
N LEU A 56 21.06 -7.40 -18.69
CA LEU A 56 22.35 -6.86 -18.24
C LEU A 56 23.41 -7.97 -18.31
N PRO A 57 24.64 -7.66 -18.74
CA PRO A 57 25.71 -8.64 -18.96
C PRO A 57 26.33 -9.21 -17.67
N TYR A 58 25.76 -8.92 -16.50
CA TYR A 58 26.27 -9.39 -15.22
C TYR A 58 25.39 -10.50 -14.65
N PRO A 59 25.96 -11.48 -13.93
CA PRO A 59 25.18 -12.51 -13.26
C PRO A 59 24.23 -11.84 -12.28
N ALA A 60 22.95 -11.81 -12.63
CA ALA A 60 21.89 -11.28 -11.79
C ALA A 60 21.85 -12.12 -10.51
N VAL A 61 22.39 -11.59 -9.41
CA VAL A 61 22.14 -12.14 -8.09
C VAL A 61 20.62 -12.11 -7.93
N ALA A 62 20.01 -13.29 -7.80
CA ALA A 62 18.57 -13.41 -7.67
C ALA A 62 18.12 -12.47 -6.54
N PRO A 63 17.24 -11.51 -6.82
CA PRO A 63 16.83 -10.55 -5.82
C PRO A 63 16.10 -11.28 -4.70
N ASP A 64 16.54 -11.08 -3.47
CA ASP A 64 15.94 -11.70 -2.30
C ASP A 64 14.69 -10.92 -1.88
N PRO A 65 13.47 -11.44 -2.10
CA PRO A 65 12.25 -10.77 -1.67
C PRO A 65 12.19 -10.60 -0.14
N ALA A 66 12.88 -11.43 0.64
CA ALA A 66 12.94 -11.30 2.08
C ALA A 66 13.67 -10.01 2.50
N ARG A 67 14.73 -9.63 1.77
CA ARG A 67 15.48 -8.39 2.02
C ARG A 67 14.60 -7.15 1.92
N LEU A 68 13.71 -7.07 0.92
CA LEU A 68 12.81 -5.92 0.77
C LEU A 68 11.84 -5.81 1.95
N VAL A 69 11.32 -6.96 2.43
CA VAL A 69 10.46 -7.03 3.61
C VAL A 69 11.22 -6.61 4.88
N ASP A 70 12.46 -7.08 5.04
CA ASP A 70 13.32 -6.72 6.17
C ASP A 70 13.59 -5.22 6.24
N LEU A 71 13.89 -4.60 5.09
CA LEU A 71 14.08 -3.16 4.98
C LEU A 71 12.79 -2.39 5.30
N ALA A 72 11.62 -2.88 4.87
CA ALA A 72 10.34 -2.25 5.19
C ALA A 72 10.04 -2.31 6.70
N VAL A 73 10.35 -3.42 7.35
CA VAL A 73 10.24 -3.56 8.82
C VAL A 73 11.21 -2.61 9.54
N ALA A 74 12.46 -2.52 9.09
CA ALA A 74 13.44 -1.59 9.65
C ALA A 74 13.05 -0.11 9.46
N TYR A 75 12.44 0.22 8.31
CA TYR A 75 11.87 1.52 8.05
C TYR A 75 10.71 1.81 9.02
N PHE A 76 9.80 0.86 9.20
CA PHE A 76 8.68 1.01 10.12
C PHE A 76 9.13 1.19 11.57
N ASP A 77 10.21 0.55 12.01
CA ASP A 77 10.72 0.76 13.36
C ASP A 77 11.03 2.24 13.63
N ARG A 78 11.71 2.87 12.66
CA ARG A 78 12.15 4.27 12.70
C ARG A 78 11.01 5.26 12.48
N PHE A 79 10.18 5.03 11.46
CA PHE A 79 9.19 6.00 10.98
C PHE A 79 7.73 5.58 11.19
N GLY A 80 7.47 4.43 11.80
CA GLY A 80 6.12 3.87 12.01
C GLY A 80 5.15 4.75 12.81
N SER A 81 5.67 5.69 13.62
CA SER A 81 4.86 6.67 14.34
C SER A 81 4.46 7.90 13.51
N LYS A 82 4.93 8.00 12.26
CA LYS A 82 4.60 9.09 11.34
C LYS A 82 3.39 8.71 10.50
N ALA A 83 2.48 9.67 10.28
CA ALA A 83 1.27 9.45 9.49
C ALA A 83 1.57 9.02 8.03
N ALA A 84 2.70 9.47 7.49
CA ALA A 84 3.12 9.15 6.12
C ALA A 84 3.70 7.74 5.95
N CYS A 85 3.98 7.00 7.04
CA CYS A 85 4.65 5.70 6.95
C CYS A 85 3.90 4.70 6.07
N PHE A 86 2.56 4.69 6.15
CA PHE A 86 1.75 3.85 5.28
C PHE A 86 1.97 4.17 3.79
N GLU A 87 1.82 5.43 3.39
CA GLU A 87 2.01 5.89 2.00
C GLU A 87 3.43 5.62 1.50
N ASP A 88 4.42 5.75 2.38
CA ASP A 88 5.82 5.53 2.07
C ASP A 88 6.12 4.05 1.77
N LEU A 89 5.55 3.12 2.53
CA LEU A 89 5.85 1.68 2.40
C LEU A 89 4.91 0.93 1.45
N GLN A 90 3.70 1.45 1.20
CA GLN A 90 2.68 0.80 0.38
C GLN A 90 3.21 0.30 -0.99
N PRO A 91 4.04 1.06 -1.75
CA PRO A 91 4.56 0.60 -3.04
C PRO A 91 5.45 -0.64 -2.94
N TYR A 92 6.21 -0.77 -1.84
CA TYR A 92 7.22 -1.80 -1.67
C TYR A 92 6.64 -3.12 -1.16
N VAL A 93 5.52 -3.06 -0.42
CA VAL A 93 4.88 -4.25 0.17
C VAL A 93 3.66 -4.75 -0.61
N LYS A 94 3.26 -4.04 -1.68
CA LYS A 94 2.08 -4.39 -2.50
C LYS A 94 2.10 -5.83 -3.03
N LYS A 95 3.29 -6.36 -3.36
CA LYS A 95 3.44 -7.74 -3.86
C LYS A 95 2.97 -8.79 -2.83
N LEU A 96 2.97 -8.46 -1.54
CA LEU A 96 2.49 -9.36 -0.47
C LEU A 96 0.97 -9.55 -0.49
N ALA A 97 0.19 -8.66 -1.12
CA ALA A 97 -1.28 -8.78 -1.14
C ALA A 97 -1.77 -10.06 -1.86
N GLY A 98 -0.93 -10.67 -2.72
CA GLY A 98 -1.24 -11.95 -3.37
C GLY A 98 -0.98 -13.18 -2.49
N ASP A 99 -0.28 -13.03 -1.37
CA ASP A 99 0.09 -14.11 -0.45
C ASP A 99 -0.30 -13.73 0.98
N LYS A 100 -1.44 -14.25 1.43
CA LYS A 100 -2.00 -13.94 2.76
C LYS A 100 -1.11 -14.42 3.91
N GLU A 101 -0.34 -15.49 3.73
CA GLU A 101 0.56 -15.99 4.77
C GLU A 101 1.75 -15.04 4.92
N ALA A 102 2.36 -14.64 3.81
CA ALA A 102 3.43 -13.65 3.81
C ALA A 102 2.97 -12.29 4.35
N ALA A 103 1.76 -11.84 3.97
CA ALA A 103 1.16 -10.61 4.49
C ALA A 103 0.95 -10.66 6.02
N ARG A 104 0.42 -11.77 6.55
CA ARG A 104 0.27 -11.96 8.01
C ARG A 104 1.62 -11.98 8.73
N ALA A 105 2.61 -12.66 8.16
CA ALA A 105 3.97 -12.69 8.72
C ALA A 105 4.59 -11.28 8.77
N PHE A 106 4.43 -10.49 7.71
CA PHE A 106 4.88 -9.10 7.67
C PHE A 106 4.19 -8.24 8.75
N VAL A 107 2.86 -8.27 8.84
CA VAL A 107 2.10 -7.52 9.86
C VAL A 107 2.51 -7.94 11.27
N ALA A 108 2.72 -9.23 11.52
CA ALA A 108 3.19 -9.73 12.81
C ALA A 108 4.56 -9.16 13.20
N ARG A 109 5.48 -9.01 12.23
CA ARG A 109 6.78 -8.37 12.45
C ARG A 109 6.63 -6.88 12.76
N LEU A 110 5.72 -6.16 12.10
CA LEU A 110 5.43 -4.76 12.43
C LEU A 110 4.90 -4.62 13.86
N ALA A 111 3.98 -5.51 14.25
CA ALA A 111 3.41 -5.53 15.60
C ALA A 111 4.47 -5.86 16.66
N PHE A 112 5.39 -6.78 16.37
CA PHE A 112 6.51 -7.10 17.25
C PHE A 112 7.41 -5.87 17.47
N VAL A 113 7.82 -5.20 16.40
CA VAL A 113 8.63 -3.97 16.46
C VAL A 113 7.90 -2.83 17.17
N ALA A 114 6.58 -2.72 17.01
CA ALA A 114 5.79 -1.73 17.73
C ALA A 114 5.78 -1.96 19.25
N LYS A 115 5.77 -3.22 19.69
CA LYS A 115 5.82 -3.61 21.12
C LYS A 115 7.18 -3.44 21.78
N LEU A 116 8.27 -3.50 21.00
CA LEU A 116 9.63 -3.27 21.51
C LEU A 116 9.90 -1.81 21.87
N ALA A 117 9.08 -0.87 21.38
CA ALA A 117 9.23 0.52 21.75
C ALA A 117 8.90 0.68 23.25
N PRO A 118 9.79 1.26 24.06
CA PRO A 118 9.57 1.39 25.49
C PRO A 118 8.25 2.14 25.73
N GLU A 119 7.38 1.57 26.57
CA GLU A 119 6.22 2.27 27.10
C GLU A 119 6.73 3.41 27.98
N THR A 120 7.04 4.54 27.37
CA THR A 120 7.34 5.74 28.13
C THR A 120 6.04 6.15 28.82
N THR A 121 6.10 6.32 30.14
CA THR A 121 4.99 6.83 30.96
C THR A 121 4.53 8.23 30.54
N GLU A 122 5.26 8.89 29.64
CA GLU A 122 4.91 10.14 29.00
C GLU A 122 3.82 9.97 27.92
N ASN A 123 2.85 10.88 27.92
CA ASN A 123 1.78 10.97 26.91
C ASN A 123 2.30 10.95 25.45
N SER A 124 3.52 11.45 25.22
CA SER A 124 4.18 11.48 23.91
C SER A 124 4.47 10.07 23.34
N GLY A 125 4.86 9.12 24.18
CA GLY A 125 5.08 7.73 23.77
C GLY A 125 3.79 6.99 23.46
N GLY A 126 2.74 7.22 24.25
CA GLY A 126 1.40 6.69 24.01
C GLY A 126 0.88 7.08 22.62
N ILE A 127 1.01 8.36 22.25
CA ILE A 127 0.63 8.87 20.91
C ILE A 127 1.47 8.23 19.80
N ARG A 128 2.78 8.11 19.99
CA ARG A 128 3.67 7.48 19.00
C ARG A 128 3.31 6.01 18.78
N ASN A 129 3.01 5.28 19.85
CA ASN A 129 2.58 3.89 19.75
C ASN A 129 1.22 3.77 19.08
N LEU A 130 0.25 4.64 19.43
CA LEU A 130 -1.04 4.71 18.76
C LEU A 130 -0.89 4.91 17.24
N HIS A 131 -0.03 5.82 16.80
CA HIS A 131 0.24 5.99 15.36
C HIS A 131 0.87 4.75 14.71
N LYS A 132 1.76 4.03 15.41
CA LYS A 132 2.28 2.73 14.93
C LYS A 132 1.13 1.73 14.75
N GLN A 133 0.24 1.60 15.73
CA GLN A 133 -0.92 0.70 15.64
C GLN A 133 -1.85 1.09 14.47
N ILE A 134 -2.16 2.38 14.31
CA ILE A 134 -2.97 2.86 13.17
C ILE A 134 -2.32 2.47 11.83
N ASN A 135 -1.02 2.67 11.67
CA ASN A 135 -0.33 2.26 10.44
C ASN A 135 -0.36 0.73 10.23
N ILE A 136 -0.24 -0.07 11.30
CA ILE A 136 -0.41 -1.53 11.22
C ILE A 136 -1.80 -1.89 10.71
N ARG A 137 -2.88 -1.29 11.27
CA ARG A 137 -4.26 -1.50 10.81
C ARG A 137 -4.45 -1.13 9.33
N LYS A 138 -3.78 -0.06 8.87
CA LYS A 138 -3.80 0.32 7.44
C LYS A 138 -3.13 -0.76 6.57
N PHE A 139 -2.01 -1.34 6.99
CA PHE A 139 -1.38 -2.45 6.26
C PHE A 139 -2.24 -3.71 6.26
N GLU A 140 -2.86 -4.08 7.39
CA GLU A 140 -3.79 -5.22 7.45
C GLU A 140 -4.90 -5.09 6.39
N ARG A 141 -5.51 -3.90 6.31
CA ARG A 141 -6.52 -3.61 5.30
C ARG A 141 -5.96 -3.61 3.88
N PHE A 142 -4.83 -2.95 3.65
CA PHE A 142 -4.23 -2.80 2.32
C PHE A 142 -3.78 -4.14 1.72
N LEU A 143 -3.28 -5.06 2.56
CA LEU A 143 -2.82 -6.38 2.14
C LEU A 143 -3.95 -7.40 2.01
N GLY A 144 -5.21 -6.97 2.09
CA GLY A 144 -6.39 -7.83 1.89
C GLY A 144 -6.64 -8.80 3.05
N LEU A 145 -6.05 -8.59 4.23
CA LEU A 145 -6.29 -9.47 5.39
C LEU A 145 -7.72 -9.36 5.93
N HIS A 146 -8.44 -8.30 5.54
CA HIS A 146 -9.83 -8.08 5.91
C HIS A 146 -10.83 -8.56 4.84
N ASP A 147 -10.37 -9.01 3.67
CA ASP A 147 -11.25 -9.32 2.54
C ASP A 147 -11.98 -10.65 2.73
N ASP A 148 -11.45 -11.55 3.55
CA ASP A 148 -12.05 -12.86 3.85
C ASP A 148 -13.00 -12.85 5.06
N LEU A 149 -13.16 -11.71 5.73
CA LEU A 149 -13.97 -11.64 6.93
C LEU A 149 -15.45 -11.81 6.58
N ASN A 150 -16.11 -12.73 7.27
CA ASN A 150 -17.57 -12.80 7.19
C ASN A 150 -18.22 -11.62 7.94
N ALA A 151 -19.53 -11.42 7.77
CA ALA A 151 -20.23 -10.28 8.36
C ALA A 151 -20.09 -10.20 9.89
N ALA A 152 -20.12 -11.34 10.59
CA ALA A 152 -19.99 -11.37 12.05
C ALA A 152 -18.56 -11.02 12.50
N GLU A 153 -17.54 -11.49 11.78
CA GLU A 153 -16.14 -11.14 12.02
C GLU A 153 -15.84 -9.68 11.72
N ALA A 154 -16.41 -9.15 10.64
CA ALA A 154 -16.30 -7.74 10.28
C ALA A 154 -16.91 -6.83 11.36
N ILE A 155 -18.08 -7.19 11.92
CA ILE A 155 -18.70 -6.45 13.03
C ILE A 155 -17.79 -6.49 14.27
N LYS A 156 -17.27 -7.67 14.64
CA LYS A 156 -16.34 -7.79 15.77
C LYS A 156 -15.09 -6.93 15.58
N LEU A 157 -14.54 -6.87 14.36
CA LEU A 157 -13.42 -5.99 14.06
C LEU A 157 -13.78 -4.52 14.25
N VAL A 158 -14.97 -4.09 13.80
CA VAL A 158 -15.46 -2.72 14.03
C VAL A 158 -15.58 -2.41 15.52
N ASP A 159 -16.11 -3.34 16.33
CA ASP A 159 -16.22 -3.15 17.77
C ASP A 159 -14.85 -2.97 18.44
N VAL A 160 -13.85 -3.75 18.01
CA VAL A 160 -12.46 -3.61 18.49
C VAL A 160 -11.89 -2.24 18.10
N LEU A 161 -12.01 -1.84 16.84
CA LEU A 161 -11.50 -0.55 16.35
C LEU A 161 -12.20 0.63 17.03
N TRP A 162 -13.51 0.51 17.28
CA TRP A 162 -14.28 1.52 18.02
C TRP A 162 -13.80 1.65 19.46
N ALA A 163 -13.60 0.52 20.15
CA ALA A 163 -13.06 0.53 21.50
C ALA A 163 -11.64 1.11 21.57
N GLU A 164 -10.77 0.80 20.60
CA GLU A 164 -9.44 1.41 20.46
C GLU A 164 -9.54 2.93 20.24
N TYR A 165 -10.46 3.38 19.38
CA TYR A 165 -10.72 4.82 19.14
C TYR A 165 -11.15 5.55 20.43
N ILE A 166 -12.14 5.02 21.16
CA ILE A 166 -12.61 5.63 22.41
C ILE A 166 -11.49 5.71 23.44
N LYS A 167 -10.66 4.66 23.58
CA LYS A 167 -9.49 4.65 24.47
C LYS A 167 -8.44 5.70 24.07
N ALA A 168 -8.35 6.06 22.79
CA ALA A 168 -7.39 7.02 22.27
C ALA A 168 -7.85 8.49 22.40
N LEU A 169 -9.14 8.76 22.62
CA LEU A 169 -9.67 10.13 22.73
C LEU A 169 -8.92 11.04 23.74
N PRO A 170 -8.49 10.56 24.93
CA PRO A 170 -7.76 11.40 25.89
C PRO A 170 -6.44 11.96 25.37
N TYR A 171 -5.83 11.35 24.33
CA TYR A 171 -4.62 11.89 23.72
C TYR A 171 -4.86 13.18 22.92
N GLY A 172 -6.12 13.44 22.49
CA GLY A 172 -6.49 14.65 21.75
C GLY A 172 -6.86 15.84 22.65
N THR A 173 -7.32 15.57 23.88
CA THR A 173 -7.82 16.62 24.79
C THR A 173 -6.71 17.44 25.43
N CYS A 174 -5.49 16.89 25.56
CA CYS A 174 -4.33 17.62 26.10
C CYS A 174 -3.78 18.74 25.21
N ASN A 175 -4.34 18.92 24.00
CA ASN A 175 -3.95 19.98 23.06
C ASN A 175 -4.98 21.10 22.92
N LEU A 176 -6.17 20.99 23.55
CA LEU A 176 -7.23 22.00 23.44
C LEU A 176 -7.03 23.23 24.35
N ASP A 177 -6.23 23.09 25.42
CA ASP A 177 -5.95 24.19 26.36
C ASP A 177 -4.75 25.06 25.97
N LYS A 178 -4.06 24.71 24.87
CA LYS A 178 -3.00 25.55 24.31
C LYS A 178 -3.64 26.50 23.29
N PRO A 179 -3.51 27.83 23.43
CA PRO A 179 -3.98 28.76 22.41
C PRO A 179 -3.18 28.51 21.14
N THR A 180 -3.74 27.72 20.24
CA THR A 180 -3.20 27.51 18.91
C THR A 180 -3.60 28.72 18.08
N SER A 181 -2.62 29.50 17.61
CA SER A 181 -2.81 30.64 16.71
C SER A 181 -3.33 30.26 15.32
N THR A 182 -3.66 28.98 15.12
CA THR A 182 -4.21 28.45 13.87
C THR A 182 -5.35 27.49 14.21
N PRO A 183 -6.60 27.79 13.80
CA PRO A 183 -7.73 26.93 14.07
C PRO A 183 -7.58 25.58 13.35
N PRO A 184 -8.11 24.49 13.93
CA PRO A 184 -8.11 23.19 13.30
C PRO A 184 -8.92 23.24 12.00
N GLN A 185 -8.27 22.98 10.88
CA GLN A 185 -8.92 22.69 9.61
C GLN A 185 -9.68 21.37 9.76
N LEU A 186 -10.95 21.46 10.12
CA LEU A 186 -11.89 20.36 9.95
C LEU A 186 -11.99 20.11 8.45
N TYR A 187 -11.33 19.07 7.95
CA TYR A 187 -11.57 18.55 6.61
C TYR A 187 -12.97 17.91 6.56
N LEU A 188 -13.99 18.75 6.53
CA LEU A 188 -15.29 18.40 5.99
C LEU A 188 -15.10 18.28 4.47
N THR A 189 -14.91 17.06 3.99
CA THR A 189 -15.05 16.75 2.57
C THR A 189 -16.48 17.09 2.16
N SER A 190 -16.65 18.25 1.55
CA SER A 190 -17.92 18.68 0.99
C SER A 190 -18.29 17.75 -0.18
N PRO A 191 -19.57 17.36 -0.32
CA PRO A 191 -20.02 16.58 -1.46
C PRO A 191 -19.89 17.39 -2.76
N LEU A 192 -19.46 16.72 -3.82
CA LEU A 192 -19.37 17.22 -5.19
C LEU A 192 -20.72 17.81 -5.63
N ASN A 193 -20.84 19.14 -5.61
CA ASN A 193 -21.87 19.85 -6.36
C ASN A 193 -21.46 19.91 -7.84
N SER A 194 -22.16 19.13 -8.64
CA SER A 194 -22.30 19.34 -10.08
C SER A 194 -22.97 20.69 -10.31
N THR A 195 -22.22 21.65 -10.86
CA THR A 195 -22.80 22.90 -11.38
C THR A 195 -22.34 23.14 -12.80
N THR A 196 -23.28 22.90 -13.69
CA THR A 196 -23.39 23.28 -15.09
C THR A 196 -22.92 24.72 -15.32
N ARG A 197 -21.85 24.92 -16.10
CA ARG A 197 -21.51 26.23 -16.67
C ARG A 197 -22.24 26.42 -18.00
N LEU A 198 -23.35 27.16 -17.96
CA LEU A 198 -23.92 27.83 -19.12
C LEU A 198 -23.08 29.09 -19.40
N GLY A 199 -22.24 29.02 -20.43
CA GLY A 199 -21.59 30.17 -21.05
C GLY A 199 -22.31 30.51 -22.35
N SER A 200 -22.85 31.72 -22.44
CA SER A 200 -23.54 32.25 -23.62
C SER A 200 -22.67 33.28 -24.34
N ARG A 201 -22.76 33.24 -25.68
CA ARG A 201 -22.42 34.24 -26.72
C ARG A 201 -21.01 34.25 -27.34
N GLY A 202 -21.02 34.09 -28.66
CA GLY A 202 -19.93 34.45 -29.59
C GLY A 202 -19.99 33.72 -30.93
N ASP A 203 -20.95 34.09 -31.79
CA ASP A 203 -21.01 34.05 -33.26
C ASP A 203 -20.20 33.05 -34.12
N GLY A 204 -20.88 32.46 -35.11
CA GLY A 204 -20.28 32.21 -36.43
C GLY A 204 -20.60 30.88 -37.13
N ALA A 205 -21.40 30.97 -38.20
CA ALA A 205 -21.38 30.11 -39.40
C ALA A 205 -21.87 28.64 -39.34
N SER A 206 -23.17 28.47 -39.58
CA SER A 206 -23.76 27.75 -40.73
C SER A 206 -22.98 26.58 -41.37
N ILE A 207 -23.33 25.32 -41.04
CA ILE A 207 -23.37 24.19 -42.01
C ILE A 207 -24.57 23.28 -41.70
N ARG A 208 -25.22 22.84 -42.78
CA ARG A 208 -26.52 22.19 -42.90
C ARG A 208 -26.59 20.73 -42.40
N ARG A 209 -27.78 20.38 -41.91
CA ARG A 209 -28.56 19.12 -42.05
C ARG A 209 -27.78 17.79 -42.06
N ARG A 210 -28.16 16.90 -41.13
CA ARG A 210 -28.94 15.69 -41.45
C ARG A 210 -29.57 15.09 -40.19
N LEU A 211 -30.90 15.02 -40.21
CA LEU A 211 -31.71 14.14 -39.37
C LEU A 211 -31.33 12.67 -39.65
N ARG A 212 -31.13 11.88 -38.59
CA ARG A 212 -31.51 10.47 -38.50
C ARG A 212 -31.38 9.99 -37.05
N ASP A 213 -32.51 9.91 -36.37
CA ASP A 213 -32.86 8.75 -35.56
C ASP A 213 -33.80 7.88 -36.43
N PRO A 214 -34.15 6.61 -36.10
CA PRO A 214 -33.93 5.91 -34.83
C PRO A 214 -33.45 4.44 -34.97
N GLY A 215 -33.18 3.81 -33.83
CA GLY A 215 -33.58 2.41 -33.63
C GLY A 215 -32.54 1.33 -33.90
N GLY A 216 -32.31 0.48 -32.89
CA GLY A 216 -31.58 -0.76 -33.09
C GLY A 216 -31.01 -1.38 -31.82
N ALA A 217 -31.85 -1.66 -30.82
CA ALA A 217 -31.56 -2.79 -29.94
C ALA A 217 -31.76 -4.07 -30.75
N PRO A 218 -30.87 -5.07 -30.63
CA PRO A 218 -31.42 -6.40 -30.48
C PRO A 218 -30.66 -7.32 -29.52
N HIS A 219 -31.49 -8.14 -28.88
CA HIS A 219 -31.30 -9.56 -28.62
C HIS A 219 -30.33 -10.04 -27.54
N LEU A 220 -30.94 -10.24 -26.37
CA LEU A 220 -30.72 -11.40 -25.52
C LEU A 220 -30.81 -12.70 -26.35
N GLY A 221 -29.72 -13.47 -26.34
CA GLY A 221 -29.65 -14.84 -26.84
C GLY A 221 -29.84 -15.87 -25.71
N PRO A 222 -30.25 -17.11 -26.04
CA PRO A 222 -30.91 -18.02 -25.12
C PRO A 222 -29.97 -18.77 -24.16
N VAL A 223 -30.48 -18.92 -22.94
CA VAL A 223 -30.05 -19.84 -21.90
C VAL A 223 -30.14 -21.29 -22.42
N SER A 224 -29.04 -22.03 -22.35
CA SER A 224 -29.05 -23.50 -22.49
C SER A 224 -28.86 -24.17 -21.13
N PRO A 225 -29.49 -25.35 -20.88
CA PRO A 225 -29.63 -25.91 -19.54
C PRO A 225 -28.59 -26.97 -19.18
N ILE A 226 -28.23 -26.98 -17.90
CA ILE A 226 -28.03 -28.11 -16.99
C ILE A 226 -27.47 -29.42 -17.59
N ARG A 227 -26.25 -29.79 -17.16
CA ARG A 227 -25.83 -31.20 -17.10
C ARG A 227 -25.36 -31.55 -15.68
N LYS A 228 -26.26 -32.19 -14.93
CA LYS A 228 -25.97 -32.84 -13.64
C LYS A 228 -25.15 -34.11 -13.91
N HIS A 229 -23.87 -34.12 -13.55
CA HIS A 229 -23.12 -35.36 -13.40
C HIS A 229 -23.36 -35.93 -12.00
N ARG A 230 -24.21 -36.96 -11.92
CA ARG A 230 -24.23 -37.91 -10.81
C ARG A 230 -23.07 -38.89 -11.01
N GLY A 231 -22.04 -38.77 -10.19
CA GLY A 231 -20.99 -39.78 -10.00
C GLY A 231 -21.19 -40.44 -8.63
N ARG A 232 -21.43 -41.76 -8.65
CA ARG A 232 -21.71 -42.64 -7.52
C ARG A 232 -20.39 -43.03 -6.81
N PRO A 233 -20.36 -43.28 -5.49
CA PRO A 233 -19.15 -43.67 -4.78
C PRO A 233 -18.90 -45.19 -4.84
N PRO A 234 -17.62 -45.60 -4.73
CA PRO A 234 -17.24 -46.82 -4.03
C PRO A 234 -16.21 -46.45 -2.93
N GLY A 235 -16.05 -47.12 -1.81
CA GLY A 235 -16.56 -48.37 -1.29
C GLY A 235 -15.79 -48.58 0.03
N ALA A 236 -16.50 -49.02 1.06
CA ALA A 236 -15.91 -49.35 2.35
C ALA A 236 -15.09 -50.65 2.28
N GLY A 237 -14.04 -50.73 3.10
CA GLY A 237 -13.45 -51.99 3.57
C GLY A 237 -11.95 -52.15 3.26
N ARG A 238 -11.10 -52.09 4.28
CA ARG A 238 -10.75 -53.26 5.10
C ARG A 238 -9.73 -52.89 6.17
N ASP A 239 -10.07 -53.24 7.40
CA ASP A 239 -9.14 -53.55 8.46
C ASP A 239 -8.28 -54.75 8.07
N THR A 240 -6.97 -54.68 8.33
CA THR A 240 -6.15 -55.82 8.70
C THR A 240 -4.94 -55.33 9.50
N ALA A 241 -4.86 -55.85 10.73
CA ALA A 241 -3.69 -56.16 11.56
C ALA A 241 -2.59 -55.09 11.75
#